data_AF-A0A0P6W4B7-F1
#
_entry.id   AF-A0A0P6W4B7-F1
#
_cell.length_a   1.000
_cell.length_b   1.000
_cell.length_c   1.000
_cell.angle_alpha   90.00
_cell.angle_beta   90.00
_cell.angle_gamma   90.00
#
_symmetry.space_group_name_H-M   'P 1'
#
loop_
_entity.id
_entity.type
_entity.pdbx_description
1 polymer ?
#
loop_
_entity_poly.entity_id
_entity_poly.type
_entity_poly.pdbx_seq_one_letter_code
_entity_poly.pdbx_strand_id
1 'polypeptide(L)' 'MNKNTLLKTLSQASRGNFFTIELPVQSGEEAETIEQVAAELEREGKIKIRECTSKESSIYIQGIIKYALT' A
#
# COMPACT_ATOMS: atom_id res chain seq x y z
N MET A 1 -9.61 -1.82 5.92
CA MET A 1 -8.62 -2.66 5.21
C MET A 1 -7.63 -3.26 6.23
N ASN A 2 -7.23 -4.54 6.13
CA ASN A 2 -6.24 -5.14 7.04
C ASN A 2 -4.83 -5.16 6.41
N LYS A 3 -3.76 -5.19 7.23
CA LYS A 3 -2.36 -5.20 6.72
C LYS A 3 -2.05 -6.33 5.75
N ASN A 4 -2.52 -7.54 6.07
CA ASN A 4 -2.30 -8.71 5.22
C ASN A 4 -3.07 -8.59 3.90
N THR A 5 -4.27 -8.01 3.94
CA THR A 5 -5.06 -7.73 2.74
C THR A 5 -4.35 -6.69 1.88
N LEU A 6 -3.90 -5.58 2.46
CA LEU A 6 -3.16 -4.54 1.72
C LEU A 6 -1.91 -5.14 1.08
N LEU A 7 -1.06 -5.83 1.85
CA LEU A 7 0.15 -6.45 1.32
C LEU A 7 -0.14 -7.45 0.18
N LYS A 8 -1.18 -8.26 0.33
CA LYS A 8 -1.60 -9.20 -0.72
C LYS A 8 -2.06 -8.46 -1.97
N THR A 9 -2.85 -7.40 -1.84
CA THR A 9 -3.30 -6.59 -2.97
C THR A 9 -2.12 -5.89 -3.64
N LEU A 10 -1.17 -5.33 -2.87
CA LEU A 10 0.05 -4.74 -3.40
C LEU A 10 0.88 -5.79 -4.17
N SER A 11 0.98 -7.02 -3.65
CA SER A 11 1.70 -8.12 -4.31
C SER A 11 0.99 -8.67 -5.53
N GLN A 12 -0.34 -8.61 -5.59
CA GLN A 12 -1.08 -8.95 -6.80
C GLN A 12 -0.98 -7.84 -7.86
N ALA A 13 -0.93 -6.58 -7.41
CA ALA A 13 -0.73 -5.43 -8.27
C ALA A 13 0.74 -5.22 -8.66
N SER A 14 1.69 -5.94 -8.03
CA SER A 14 3.10 -5.79 -8.32
C SER A 14 3.48 -6.45 -9.63
N ARG A 15 4.12 -5.69 -10.53
CA ARG A 15 4.79 -6.23 -11.72
C ARG A 15 6.27 -6.42 -11.38
N GLY A 16 6.63 -7.64 -11.00
CA GLY A 16 7.95 -7.94 -10.44
C GLY A 16 8.05 -7.40 -9.01
N ASN A 17 9.00 -6.51 -8.75
CA ASN A 17 9.18 -5.90 -7.42
C ASN A 17 8.41 -4.59 -7.25
N PHE A 18 7.92 -3.96 -8.32
CA PHE A 18 7.28 -2.66 -8.26
C PHE A 18 5.76 -2.83 -8.19
N PHE A 19 5.11 -2.16 -7.25
CA PHE A 19 3.67 -2.08 -7.18
C PHE A 19 3.20 -0.66 -7.44
N THR A 20 2.05 -0.56 -8.08
CA THR A 20 1.33 0.70 -8.26
C THR A 20 -0.13 0.35 -8.15
N ILE A 21 -0.81 0.92 -7.18
CA ILE A 21 -2.21 0.67 -6.93
C ILE A 21 -2.94 1.98 -6.67
N GLU A 22 -4.16 2.06 -7.18
CA GLU A 22 -5.13 3.06 -6.78
C GLU A 22 -6.29 2.33 -6.12
N LEU A 23 -6.54 2.63 -4.85
CA LEU A 23 -7.63 2.03 -4.08
C LEU A 23 -8.74 3.06 -3.92
N PRO A 24 -9.99 2.76 -4.32
CA PRO A 24 -11.10 3.64 -4.00
C PRO A 24 -11.31 3.67 -2.48
N VAL A 25 -11.52 4.86 -1.93
CA VAL A 25 -11.82 5.07 -0.50
C VAL A 25 -13.16 5.78 -0.39
N GLN A 26 -13.98 5.37 0.58
CA GLN A 26 -15.30 5.95 0.77
C GLN A 26 -15.27 7.14 1.75
N SER A 27 -14.23 7.19 2.61
CA SER A 27 -14.04 8.22 3.63
C SER A 27 -12.56 8.55 3.83
N GLY A 28 -12.26 9.76 4.32
CA GLY A 28 -10.89 10.16 4.69
C GLY A 28 -10.27 9.26 5.76
N GLU A 29 -11.07 8.71 6.67
CA GLU A 29 -10.62 7.72 7.67
C GLU A 29 -10.12 6.42 7.03
N GLU A 30 -10.72 5.98 5.92
CA GLU A 30 -10.23 4.80 5.21
C GLU A 30 -8.89 5.08 4.53
N ALA A 31 -8.73 6.28 3.96
CA ALA A 31 -7.45 6.72 3.40
C ALA A 31 -6.37 6.72 4.49
N GLU A 32 -6.64 7.36 5.63
CA GLU A 32 -5.70 7.41 6.77
C GLU A 32 -5.34 6.00 7.28
N THR A 33 -6.33 5.11 7.40
CA THR A 33 -6.09 3.71 7.79
C THR A 33 -5.16 3.01 6.79
N ILE A 34 -5.36 3.22 5.48
CA ILE A 34 -4.51 2.62 4.45
C ILE A 34 -3.09 3.20 4.51
N GLU A 35 -2.94 4.52 4.71
CA GLU A 35 -1.64 5.18 4.88
C GLU A 35 -0.88 4.65 6.09
N GLN A 36 -1.53 4.54 7.24
CA GLN A 36 -0.94 3.98 8.46
C GLN A 36 -0.49 2.53 8.25
N VAL A 37 -1.35 1.70 7.65
CA VAL A 37 -1.02 0.30 7.37
C VAL A 37 0.13 0.18 6.36
N ALA A 38 0.17 1.04 5.34
CA ALA A 38 1.28 1.08 4.38
C ALA A 38 2.59 1.50 5.07
N ALA A 39 2.57 2.53 5.91
CA ALA A 39 3.72 2.99 6.68
C ALA A 39 4.23 1.91 7.66
N GLU A 40 3.32 1.17 8.31
CA GLU A 40 3.67 0.01 9.14
C GLU A 40 4.39 -1.08 8.33
N LEU A 41 3.88 -1.43 7.14
CA LEU A 41 4.53 -2.41 6.26
C LEU A 41 5.91 -1.94 5.78
N GLU A 42 6.09 -0.63 5.57
CA GLU A 42 7.40 -0.05 5.28
C GLU A 42 8.33 -0.15 6.48
N ARG A 43 7.83 0.12 7.70
CA ARG A 43 8.59 0.01 8.95
C ARG A 43 8.98 -1.42 9.26
N GLU A 44 8.12 -2.40 8.93
CA GLU A 44 8.43 -3.84 8.96
C GLU A 44 9.44 -4.24 7.86
N GLY A 45 9.78 -3.36 6.91
CA GLY A 45 10.71 -3.63 5.83
C GLY A 45 10.16 -4.50 4.70
N LYS A 46 8.83 -4.74 4.68
CA LYS A 46 8.15 -5.58 3.67
C LYS A 46 7.90 -4.85 2.37
N ILE A 47 7.67 -3.54 2.45
CA ILE A 47 7.52 -2.69 1.28
C ILE A 47 8.40 -1.44 1.44
N LYS A 48 8.58 -0.71 0.36
CA LYS A 48 9.14 0.64 0.37
C LYS A 48 8.21 1.52 -0.43
N ILE A 49 7.56 2.47 0.24
CA ILE A 49 6.68 3.42 -0.41
C ILE A 49 7.56 4.46 -1.11
N ARG A 50 7.23 4.76 -2.37
CA ARG A 50 7.84 5.86 -3.13
C ARG A 50 6.91 7.06 -3.19
N GLU A 51 5.63 6.79 -3.39
CA GLU A 51 4.60 7.81 -3.50
C GLU A 51 3.33 7.29 -2.84
N CYS A 52 2.74 8.11 -1.98
CA CYS A 52 1.46 7.87 -1.35
C CYS A 52 0.69 9.18 -1.45
N THR A 53 -0.46 9.16 -2.12
CA THR A 53 -1.26 10.35 -2.37
C THR A 53 -2.72 10.01 -2.19
N SER A 54 -3.31 10.55 -1.13
CA SER A 54 -4.75 10.55 -0.90
C SER A 54 -5.42 11.57 -1.83
N LYS A 55 -6.36 11.10 -2.65
CA LYS A 55 -7.27 11.88 -3.50
C LYS A 55 -8.66 11.91 -2.87
N GLU A 56 -9.57 12.72 -3.42
CA GLU A 56 -10.93 12.92 -2.89
C GLU A 56 -11.77 11.64 -2.72
N SER A 57 -11.52 10.59 -3.51
CA SER A 57 -12.27 9.32 -3.41
C SER A 57 -11.39 8.09 -3.70
N SER A 58 -10.08 8.28 -3.71
CA SER A 58 -9.14 7.18 -3.90
C SER A 58 -7.82 7.49 -3.23
N ILE A 59 -7.03 6.47 -2.93
CA ILE A 59 -5.66 6.61 -2.49
C ILE A 59 -4.75 5.93 -3.50
N TYR A 60 -3.78 6.70 -3.99
CA TYR A 60 -2.74 6.22 -4.89
C TYR A 60 -1.51 5.84 -4.08
N ILE A 61 -1.01 4.63 -4.28
CA ILE A 61 0.19 4.13 -3.61
C ILE A 61 1.08 3.46 -4.64
N GLN A 62 2.31 3.95 -4.72
CA GLN A 62 3.36 3.39 -5.54
C GLN A 62 4.58 3.07 -4.68
N GLY A 63 5.19 1.93 -4.95
CA GLY A 63 6.35 1.51 -4.22
C GLY A 63 6.98 0.24 -4.76
N ILE A 64 7.83 -0.35 -3.92
CA ILE A 64 8.55 -1.58 -4.21
C ILE A 64 8.24 -2.57 -3.10
N ILE A 65 7.80 -3.77 -3.44
CA ILE A 65 7.76 -4.88 -2.50
C ILE A 65 9.17 -5.34 -2.27
N LYS A 66 9.61 -5.26 -1.02
CA LYS A 66 10.82 -5.94 -0.60
C LYS A 66 10.40 -7.36 -0.31
N TYR A 67 10.74 -8.29 -1.20
CA TYR A 67 10.57 -9.71 -0.95
C TYR A 67 11.11 -10.03 0.44
N ALA A 68 10.21 -10.33 1.38
CA ALA A 68 10.57 -11.10 2.55
C ALA A 68 10.89 -12.50 2.01
N LEU A 69 12.17 -12.77 1.77
CA LEU A 69 12.69 -14.12 1.79
C LEU A 69 12.44 -14.63 3.22
N THR A 70 11.24 -15.16 3.46
CA THR A 70 11.00 -16.13 4.53
C THR A 70 11.38 -17.50 4.03
#